data_AF-A0A0P8YQ21-F1
#
_entry.id   AF-A0A0P8YQ21-F1
#
_cell.length_a   1.000
_cell.length_b   1.000
_cell.length_c   1.000
_cell.angle_alpha   90.00
_cell.angle_beta   90.00
_cell.angle_gamma   90.00
#
_symmetry.space_group_name_H-M   'P 1'
#
loop_
_entity.id
_entity.type
_entity.pdbx_description
1 polymer ?
#
loop_
_entity_poly.entity_id
_entity_poly.type
_entity_poly.pdbx_seq_one_letter_code
_entity_poly.pdbx_strand_id
1 'polypeptide(L)'
;ATIYYKGIPLFCLYSLLNHRDKCFLILAARAPFYFTKGQRESIKLNYDGHSYVKFMQNGRGTKWICATRSTTKCRARIRTTKNDGLEVLHGSHNHEPMVKDGRRRTRTKLEISKPKIKTPRS
;
A
#
# COMPACT_ATOMS: atom_id res chain seq x y z
N ALA A 1 9.37 7.27 -2.66
CA ALA A 1 8.07 7.35 -1.95
C ALA A 1 8.31 8.05 -0.63
N THR A 2 7.70 9.21 -0.40
CA THR A 2 7.91 9.98 0.83
C THR A 2 7.20 9.30 1.98
N ILE A 3 7.96 8.84 2.97
CA ILE A 3 7.45 8.22 4.20
C ILE A 3 7.23 9.37 5.18
N TYR A 4 6.01 9.49 5.70
CA TYR A 4 5.66 10.52 6.67
C TYR A 4 5.53 9.88 8.04
N TYR A 5 6.20 10.45 9.03
CA TYR A 5 5.99 10.17 10.44
C TYR A 5 5.56 11.48 11.11
N LYS A 6 4.45 11.46 11.85
CA LYS A 6 3.96 12.61 12.66
C LYS A 6 3.80 13.95 11.95
N GLY A 7 3.45 13.97 10.66
CA GLY A 7 3.19 15.23 9.94
C GLY A 7 4.41 16.12 9.70
N ILE A 8 5.63 15.63 9.96
CA ILE A 8 6.88 16.36 9.74
C ILE A 8 7.54 15.79 8.46
N PRO A 9 7.93 16.63 7.48
CA PRO A 9 8.70 16.16 6.33
C PRO A 9 10.12 15.80 6.78
N LEU A 10 10.51 14.53 6.62
CA LEU A 10 11.89 14.04 6.82
C LEU A 10 12.81 14.50 5.67
N PHE A 11 12.87 15.80 5.42
CA PHE A 11 13.85 16.45 4.56
C PHE A 11 14.77 17.30 5.42
N CYS A 12 15.54 16.68 6.31
CA CYS A 12 16.80 17.27 6.74
C CYS A 12 17.66 16.22 7.41
N LEU A 13 18.92 16.19 6.98
CA LEU A 13 20.05 15.36 7.41
C LEU A 13 20.30 14.11 6.56
N TYR A 14 21.54 14.07 6.08
CA TYR A 14 22.18 13.09 5.20
C TYR A 14 22.03 13.33 3.70
N SER A 15 22.54 14.50 3.30
CA SER A 15 23.28 14.60 2.03
C SER A 15 24.50 13.66 2.08
N LEU A 16 24.76 13.02 0.94
CA LEU A 16 25.93 12.21 0.58
C LEU A 16 26.09 10.87 1.30
N LEU A 17 25.57 9.81 0.68
CA LEU A 17 26.28 8.54 0.48
C LEU A 17 25.44 7.67 -0.48
N ASN A 18 25.87 7.68 -1.74
CA ASN A 18 25.76 6.69 -2.80
C ASN A 18 24.53 5.75 -2.89
N HIS A 19 23.81 5.98 -3.98
CA HIS A 19 23.05 5.09 -4.85
C HIS A 19 23.26 3.57 -4.65
N ARG A 20 22.41 2.89 -3.85
CA ARG A 20 21.44 1.88 -4.32
C ARG A 20 20.70 1.09 -3.23
N ASP A 21 21.18 0.97 -1.99
CA ASP A 21 20.62 -0.06 -1.07
C ASP A 21 20.26 0.41 0.35
N LYS A 22 19.85 1.66 0.55
CA LYS A 22 19.60 2.23 1.90
C LYS A 22 18.16 2.14 2.41
N CYS A 23 17.56 0.95 2.38
CA CYS A 23 16.29 0.71 3.10
C CYS A 23 16.45 -0.19 4.33
N PHE A 24 17.65 -0.70 4.61
CA PHE A 24 17.83 -1.78 5.59
C PHE A 24 18.36 -1.37 6.97
N LEU A 25 18.74 -0.11 7.22
CA LEU A 25 19.32 0.29 8.51
C LEU A 25 18.60 1.48 9.17
N ILE A 26 17.35 1.25 9.59
CA ILE A 26 16.78 1.96 10.75
C ILE A 26 16.21 0.88 11.68
N LEU A 27 17.11 0.39 12.54
CA LEU A 27 16.89 -0.48 13.70
C LEU A 27 16.89 0.43 14.93
N ALA A 28 15.76 1.09 15.22
CA ALA A 28 15.48 1.68 16.53
C ALA A 28 13.98 1.95 16.63
N ALA A 29 13.27 1.18 17.47
CA ALA A 29 11.86 1.35 17.81
C ALA A 29 10.92 1.62 16.61
N ARG A 30 10.97 0.76 15.57
CA ARG A 30 10.02 0.87 14.44
C ARG A 30 8.61 0.74 15.01
N ALA A 31 7.83 1.81 14.91
CA ALA A 31 6.38 1.70 14.99
C ALA A 31 5.97 0.53 14.09
N PRO A 32 5.14 -0.40 14.55
CA PRO A 32 4.94 -1.68 13.86
C PRO A 32 4.23 -1.51 12.50
N PHE A 33 3.84 -0.28 12.16
CA PHE A 33 3.20 0.13 10.91
C PHE A 33 3.75 1.48 10.41
N TYR A 34 3.54 1.77 9.13
CA TYR A 34 3.90 3.05 8.52
C TYR A 34 2.91 3.46 7.42
N PHE A 35 2.80 4.76 7.16
CA PHE A 35 1.93 5.28 6.10
C PHE A 35 2.69 5.52 4.80
N THR A 36 2.02 5.28 3.67
CA THR A 36 2.48 5.67 2.33
C THR A 36 1.49 6.66 1.73
N LYS A 37 1.99 7.82 1.30
CA LYS A 37 1.21 8.75 0.46
C LYS A 37 1.35 8.37 -1.01
N GLY A 38 0.23 8.27 -1.70
CA GLY A 38 0.14 8.11 -3.14
C GLY A 38 -0.17 9.44 -3.83
N GLN A 39 -0.55 9.35 -5.10
CA GLN A 39 -1.05 10.49 -5.86
C GLN A 39 -2.38 11.00 -5.26
N ARG A 40 -2.71 12.27 -5.51
CA ARG A 40 -3.97 12.92 -5.06
C ARG A 40 -4.23 12.72 -3.57
N GLU A 41 -3.19 12.85 -2.75
CA GLU A 41 -3.25 12.74 -1.28
C GLU A 41 -3.81 11.41 -0.74
N SER A 42 -3.84 10.36 -1.56
CA SER A 42 -4.25 9.03 -1.10
C SER A 42 -3.28 8.51 -0.04
N ILE A 43 -3.80 7.96 1.06
CA ILE A 43 -2.98 7.41 2.15
C ILE A 43 -3.26 5.90 2.28
N LYS A 44 -2.19 5.11 2.37
CA LYS A 44 -2.23 3.69 2.73
C LYS A 44 -1.50 3.45 4.03
N LEU A 45 -2.01 2.56 4.85
CA LEU A 45 -1.33 2.04 6.04
C LEU A 45 -0.67 0.72 5.69
N ASN A 46 0.60 0.54 6.02
CA ASN A 46 1.32 -0.72 5.82
C ASN A 46 1.68 -1.31 7.17
N TYR A 47 1.31 -2.57 7.36
CA TYR A 47 1.52 -3.33 8.60
C TYR A 47 1.72 -4.79 8.21
N ASP A 48 2.75 -5.42 8.78
CA ASP A 48 3.03 -6.85 8.61
C ASP A 48 3.03 -7.32 7.13
N GLY A 49 3.76 -6.58 6.27
CA GLY A 49 3.84 -6.87 4.84
C GLY A 49 2.57 -6.56 4.01
N HIS A 50 1.45 -6.22 4.65
CA HIS A 50 0.18 -5.95 3.99
C HIS A 50 -0.13 -4.45 3.93
N SER A 51 -0.80 -4.02 2.87
CA SER A 51 -1.31 -2.65 2.74
C SER A 51 -2.80 -2.59 3.01
N TYR A 52 -3.21 -1.51 3.67
CA TYR A 52 -4.59 -1.22 4.03
C TYR A 52 -5.01 0.16 3.52
N VAL A 53 -6.29 0.30 3.18
CA VAL A 53 -6.92 1.54 2.75
C VAL A 53 -7.94 2.01 3.77
N LYS A 54 -8.12 3.34 3.88
CA LYS A 54 -9.07 3.96 4.80
C LYS A 54 -10.49 3.50 4.45
N PHE A 55 -11.20 2.96 5.44
CA PHE A 55 -12.60 2.57 5.29
C PHE A 55 -13.54 3.60 5.91
N MET A 56 -13.31 3.95 7.18
CA MET A 56 -14.08 4.97 7.89
C MET A 56 -13.25 5.55 9.03
N GLN A 57 -13.65 6.71 9.52
CA GLN A 57 -13.07 7.35 10.69
C GLN A 57 -14.17 7.72 11.67
N ASN A 58 -13.95 7.48 12.96
CA ASN A 58 -14.88 7.82 14.03
C ASN A 58 -14.13 8.24 15.30
N GLY A 59 -14.86 8.43 16.40
CA GLY A 59 -14.28 8.82 17.70
C GLY A 59 -13.21 7.87 18.23
N ARG A 60 -13.26 6.58 17.87
CA ARG A 60 -12.28 5.56 18.27
C ARG A 60 -11.02 5.56 17.40
N GLY A 61 -11.03 6.26 16.27
CA GLY A 61 -9.91 6.37 15.34
C GLY A 61 -10.28 6.00 13.91
N THR A 62 -9.29 5.60 13.13
CA THR A 62 -9.49 5.28 11.70
C THR A 62 -9.48 3.78 11.50
N LYS A 63 -10.54 3.24 10.91
CA LYS A 63 -10.63 1.84 10.51
C LYS A 63 -10.09 1.67 9.09
N TRP A 64 -9.25 0.67 8.90
CA TRP A 64 -8.62 0.32 7.65
C TRP A 64 -8.98 -1.11 7.24
N ILE A 65 -9.11 -1.33 5.93
CA ILE A 65 -9.40 -2.64 5.32
C ILE A 65 -8.27 -3.03 4.39
N CYS A 66 -8.06 -4.32 4.18
CA CYS A 66 -7.05 -4.79 3.22
C CYS A 66 -7.24 -4.12 1.84
N ALA A 67 -6.15 -3.63 1.26
CA ALA A 67 -6.17 -2.90 -0.01
C ALA A 67 -6.62 -3.77 -1.21
N THR A 68 -6.49 -5.10 -1.10
CA THR A 68 -6.88 -6.08 -2.13
C THR A 68 -8.28 -6.64 -1.91
N ARG A 69 -9.01 -6.20 -0.88
CA ARG A 69 -10.34 -6.76 -0.52
C ARG A 69 -11.32 -6.85 -1.69
N SER A 70 -11.30 -5.91 -2.63
CA SER A 70 -12.19 -5.95 -3.79
C SER A 70 -11.92 -7.15 -4.71
N THR A 71 -10.64 -7.53 -4.86
CA THR A 71 -10.19 -8.61 -5.75
C THR A 71 -10.07 -9.95 -5.03
N THR A 72 -9.56 -9.99 -3.79
CA THR A 72 -9.30 -11.22 -3.03
C THR A 72 -10.42 -11.60 -2.07
N LYS A 73 -11.42 -10.72 -1.88
CA LYS A 73 -12.45 -10.84 -0.83
C LYS A 73 -11.87 -10.96 0.59
N CYS A 74 -10.61 -10.53 0.78
CA CYS A 74 -9.93 -10.53 2.07
C CYS A 74 -10.73 -9.81 3.15
N ARG A 75 -10.75 -10.38 4.35
CA ARG A 75 -11.50 -9.88 5.50
C ARG A 75 -10.63 -9.13 6.52
N ALA A 76 -9.32 -9.03 6.28
CA ALA A 76 -8.39 -8.38 7.20
C ALA A 76 -8.73 -6.91 7.45
N ARG A 77 -8.67 -6.53 8.73
CA ARG A 77 -9.11 -5.23 9.26
C ARG A 77 -8.23 -4.81 10.41
N ILE A 78 -7.90 -3.53 10.46
CA ILE A 78 -7.15 -2.91 11.55
C ILE A 78 -7.75 -1.54 11.87
N ARG A 79 -7.44 -0.99 13.04
CA ARG A 79 -7.78 0.37 13.43
C ARG A 79 -6.54 1.08 13.96
N THR A 80 -6.36 2.33 13.55
CA THR A 80 -5.43 3.24 14.22
C THR A 80 -6.18 4.07 15.23
N THR A 81 -5.69 4.15 16.47
CA THR A 81 -6.28 4.99 17.52
C THR A 81 -5.83 6.45 17.36
N LYS A 82 -6.43 7.36 18.12
CA LYS A 82 -6.00 8.78 18.16
C LYS A 82 -4.63 8.97 18.80
N ASN A 83 -4.21 8.01 19.63
CA ASN A 83 -2.92 8.04 20.34
C ASN A 83 -1.83 7.30 19.55
N ASP A 84 -1.93 7.31 18.21
CA ASP A 84 -1.01 6.62 17.29
C ASP A 84 -0.82 5.10 17.54
N GLY A 85 -1.77 4.46 18.21
CA GLY A 85 -1.77 3.02 18.44
C GLY A 85 -2.39 2.24 17.28
N LEU A 86 -2.05 0.96 17.17
CA LEU A 86 -2.63 0.04 16.19
C LEU A 86 -3.37 -1.10 16.87
N GLU A 87 -4.62 -1.30 16.50
CA GLU A 87 -5.50 -2.38 16.95
C GLU A 87 -5.79 -3.31 15.77
N VAL A 88 -5.43 -4.60 15.88
CA VAL A 88 -5.74 -5.61 14.86
C VAL A 88 -7.15 -6.15 15.13
N LEU A 89 -8.10 -5.84 14.25
CA LEU A 89 -9.50 -6.29 14.38
C LEU A 89 -9.71 -7.67 13.74
N HIS A 90 -9.01 -7.94 12.64
CA HIS A 90 -8.98 -9.23 11.96
C HIS A 90 -7.64 -9.36 11.23
N GLY A 91 -6.75 -10.22 11.73
CA GLY A 91 -5.38 -10.36 11.22
C GLY A 91 -5.21 -11.36 10.08
N SER A 92 -6.16 -12.28 9.90
CA SER A 92 -6.05 -13.32 8.87
C SER A 92 -6.24 -12.76 7.47
N HIS A 93 -5.29 -13.06 6.59
CA HIS A 93 -5.36 -12.81 5.15
C HIS A 93 -5.52 -14.14 4.41
N ASN A 94 -6.22 -14.10 3.29
CA ASN A 94 -6.44 -15.24 2.40
C ASN A 94 -5.61 -15.13 1.10
N HIS A 95 -4.59 -14.28 1.11
CA HIS A 95 -3.70 -14.04 -0.01
C HIS A 95 -2.32 -13.69 0.53
N GLU A 96 -1.32 -13.85 -0.32
CA GLU A 96 0.04 -13.46 0.02
C GLU A 96 0.21 -11.92 0.06
N PRO A 97 1.20 -11.42 0.83
CA PRO A 97 1.56 -10.01 0.83
C PRO A 97 1.92 -9.52 -0.57
N MET A 98 1.37 -8.37 -0.98
CA MET A 98 1.78 -7.74 -2.23
C MET A 98 3.15 -7.09 -2.06
N VAL A 99 4.21 -7.81 -2.42
CA VAL A 99 5.55 -7.24 -2.59
C VAL A 99 5.48 -6.19 -3.69
N LYS A 100 5.74 -4.93 -3.35
CA LYS A 100 5.87 -3.86 -4.36
C LYS A 100 7.25 -3.98 -5.00
N ASP A 101 7.44 -4.96 -5.85
CA ASP A 101 8.56 -4.92 -6.79
C ASP A 101 8.40 -3.65 -7.63
N GLY A 102 9.44 -2.82 -7.67
CA GLY A 102 9.47 -1.49 -8.28
C GLY A 102 9.19 -1.45 -9.79
N ARG A 103 8.63 -2.50 -10.37
CA ARG A 103 8.09 -2.50 -11.73
C ARG A 103 6.78 -1.71 -11.74
N ARG A 104 6.94 -0.41 -12.02
CA ARG A 104 5.94 0.44 -12.65
C ARG A 104 5.07 -0.43 -13.55
N ARG A 105 3.80 -0.69 -13.17
CA ARG A 105 2.82 -1.22 -14.11
C ARG A 105 2.64 -0.16 -15.18
N THR A 106 3.47 -0.18 -16.22
CA THR A 106 3.03 0.29 -17.53
C THR A 106 1.73 -0.45 -17.78
N ARG A 107 0.67 0.31 -17.99
CA ARG A 107 -0.62 -0.19 -18.44
C ARG A 107 -0.38 -0.72 -19.85
N THR A 108 0.21 -1.91 -19.99
CA THR A 108 0.28 -2.58 -21.28
C THR A 108 -1.15 -3.04 -21.54
N LYS A 109 -1.81 -2.27 -22.41
CA LYS A 109 -3.01 -2.65 -23.12
C LYS A 109 -2.74 -4.04 -23.71
N LEU A 110 -3.25 -5.09 -23.10
CA LEU A 110 -3.35 -6.40 -23.73
C LEU A 110 -4.38 -6.25 -24.84
N GLU A 111 -3.92 -5.92 -26.05
CA GLU A 111 -4.71 -6.04 -27.25
C GLU A 111 -4.90 -7.54 -27.51
N ILE A 112 -6.05 -8.06 -27.07
CA ILE A 112 -6.56 -9.34 -27.55
C ILE A 112 -6.93 -9.11 -29.02
N SER A 113 -6.07 -9.52 -29.93
CA SER A 113 -6.35 -9.56 -31.35
C SER A 113 -7.56 -10.47 -31.59
N LYS A 114 -8.72 -9.87 -31.89
CA LYS A 114 -9.87 -10.62 -32.40
C LYS A 114 -9.50 -11.22 -33.77
N PRO A 115 -9.65 -12.53 -34.00
CA PRO A 115 -9.46 -13.10 -35.32
C PRO A 115 -10.56 -12.59 -36.26
N LYS A 116 -10.15 -12.03 -37.41
CA LYS A 116 -11.03 -11.47 -38.44
C LYS A 116 -11.57 -12.63 -39.29
N ILE A 117 -12.76 -13.13 -38.96
CA ILE A 117 -13.49 -14.07 -39.83
C ILE A 117 -13.91 -13.26 -41.07
N LYS A 118 -13.35 -13.61 -42.24
CA LYS A 118 -13.81 -13.10 -43.54
C LYS A 118 -15.00 -13.95 -43.97
N THR A 119 -16.20 -13.38 -44.03
CA THR A 119 -17.32 -14.01 -44.73
C THR A 119 -17.14 -13.78 -46.25
N PRO A 120 -17.37 -14.79 -47.11
CA PRO A 120 -17.40 -14.59 -48.55
C PRO A 120 -18.68 -13.82 -48.93
N ARG A 121 -18.55 -12.89 -49.87
CA ARG A 121 -19.69 -12.24 -50.52
C ARG A 121 -20.11 -13.12 -51.70
N SER A 122 -21.31 -13.69 -51.63
CA SER A 122 -22.09 -14.15 -52.79
C SER A 122 -22.81 -12.98 -53.43
#